data_AF-A0A072TJN4-F1
#
_entry.id   AF-A0A072TJN4-F1
#
_cell.length_a   1.000
_cell.length_b   1.000
_cell.length_c   1.000
_cell.angle_alpha   90.00
_cell.angle_beta   90.00
_cell.angle_gamma   90.00
#
_symmetry.space_group_name_H-M   'P 1'
#
loop_
_entity.id
_entity.type
_entity.pdbx_description
1 polymer ?
#
loop_
_entity_poly.entity_id
_entity_poly.type
_entity_poly.pdbx_seq_one_letter_code
_entity_poly.pdbx_strand_id
1 'polypeptide(L)' 'MVEVTKLVNVMLIFLTLFVVALSDDSKPFSSLFKSPLVYCLQHSDCQAYECELPFKPDCLMVEYSPQFVALRCGCV' A
#
# COMPACT_ATOMS: atom_id res chain seq x y z
N MET A 1 10.16 31.65 29.73
CA MET A 1 10.00 31.44 28.27
C MET A 1 10.49 30.08 27.77
N VAL A 2 11.54 29.49 28.37
CA VAL A 2 12.12 28.20 27.94
C VAL A 2 11.19 26.98 28.13
N GLU A 3 10.29 27.02 29.12
CA GLU A 3 9.34 25.91 29.35
C GLU A 3 8.20 25.90 28.33
N VAL A 4 7.71 27.08 27.94
CA VAL A 4 6.64 27.22 26.95
C VAL A 4 7.11 26.71 25.59
N THR A 5 8.36 27.01 25.21
CA THR A 5 8.93 26.52 23.94
C THR A 5 9.12 25.01 23.94
N LYS A 6 9.49 24.38 25.06
CA LYS A 6 9.52 22.90 25.15
C LYS A 6 8.14 22.28 24.93
N LEU A 7 7.11 22.85 25.53
CA LEU A 7 5.75 22.33 25.45
C LEU A 7 5.18 22.46 24.03
N VAL A 8 5.43 23.59 23.37
CA VAL A 8 5.08 23.82 21.96
C VAL A 8 5.81 22.83 21.05
N ASN A 9 7.10 22.56 21.31
CA ASN A 9 7.87 21.65 20.46
C ASN A 9 7.36 20.21 20.54
N VAL A 10 6.97 19.75 21.74
CA VAL A 10 6.36 18.44 21.94
C VAL A 10 4.99 18.37 21.24
N MET A 11 4.17 19.42 21.35
CA MET A 11 2.87 19.48 20.65
C MET A 11 3.03 19.45 19.12
N LEU A 12 4.05 20.13 18.57
CA LEU A 12 4.34 20.09 17.14
C LEU A 12 4.73 18.69 16.67
N ILE A 13 5.55 17.97 17.43
CA ILE A 13 5.92 16.58 17.12
C ILE A 13 4.67 15.69 17.07
N PHE A 14 3.81 15.76 18.10
CA PHE A 14 2.57 14.97 18.12
C PHE A 14 1.61 15.35 16.99
N LEU A 15 1.48 16.64 16.67
CA LEU A 15 0.71 17.10 15.51
C LEU A 15 1.26 16.55 14.20
N THR A 16 2.57 16.56 13.99
CA THR A 16 3.16 15.98 12.77
C THR A 16 2.94 14.48 12.66
N LEU A 17 3.07 13.74 13.77
CA LEU A 17 2.79 12.30 13.79
C LEU A 17 1.31 12.00 13.53
N PHE A 18 0.41 12.82 14.07
CA PHE A 18 -1.03 12.69 13.86
C PHE A 18 -1.44 13.03 12.43
N VAL A 19 -0.84 14.07 11.83
CA VAL A 19 -1.06 14.41 10.41
C VAL A 19 -0.55 13.30 9.49
N VAL A 20 0.60 12.68 9.79
CA VAL A 20 1.10 11.52 9.04
C VAL A 20 0.14 10.33 9.18
N ALA A 21 -0.29 10.01 10.40
CA ALA A 21 -1.23 8.92 10.65
C ALA A 21 -2.62 9.14 10.03
N LEU A 22 -3.11 10.39 9.98
CA LEU A 22 -4.37 10.73 9.29
C LEU A 22 -4.23 10.80 7.77
N SER A 23 -3.01 10.98 7.27
CA SER A 23 -2.75 10.99 5.82
C SER A 23 -2.78 9.58 5.22
N ASP A 24 -2.67 8.54 6.04
CA ASP A 24 -2.75 7.12 5.63
C ASP A 24 -4.12 6.70 5.08
N ASP A 25 -5.20 7.44 5.36
CA ASP A 25 -6.54 7.13 4.83
C ASP A 25 -6.84 7.76 3.46
N SER A 26 -5.93 8.56 2.89
CA SER A 26 -6.20 9.30 1.64
C SER A 26 -5.48 8.80 0.39
N LYS A 27 -4.61 7.78 0.54
CA LYS A 27 -4.12 6.85 -0.49
C LYS A 27 -3.18 5.90 0.22
N PRO A 28 -3.34 4.57 0.07
CA PRO A 28 -2.44 3.67 0.74
C PRO A 28 -1.05 3.90 0.14
N PHE A 29 -0.05 3.60 0.94
CA PHE A 29 1.32 3.37 0.52
C PHE A 29 1.46 2.40 -0.70
N SER A 30 0.34 1.79 -1.15
CA SER A 30 0.11 1.14 -2.45
C SER A 30 0.16 2.05 -3.69
N SER A 31 0.45 3.36 -3.57
CA SER A 31 0.80 4.18 -4.74
C SER A 31 2.27 4.59 -4.81
N LEU A 32 3.05 4.34 -3.75
CA LEU A 32 4.52 4.46 -3.76
C LEU A 32 5.16 3.12 -4.13
N PHE A 33 4.51 2.01 -3.77
CA PHE A 33 4.42 0.85 -4.65
C PHE A 33 3.34 1.10 -5.70
N LYS A 34 3.62 2.03 -6.63
CA LYS A 34 3.16 1.82 -8.00
C LYS A 34 3.76 0.47 -8.39
N SER A 35 3.07 -0.63 -8.08
CA SER A 35 3.46 -1.96 -8.53
C SER A 35 3.74 -1.77 -10.00
N PRO A 36 4.98 -1.93 -10.45
CA PRO A 36 5.34 -1.64 -11.82
C PRO A 36 4.73 -2.76 -12.64
N LEU A 37 3.40 -2.72 -12.86
CA LEU A 37 2.63 -3.76 -13.52
C LEU A 37 3.25 -5.13 -13.23
N VAL A 38 3.21 -5.61 -11.98
CA VAL A 38 3.81 -6.91 -11.67
C VAL A 38 2.92 -7.96 -12.32
N TYR A 39 3.20 -8.20 -13.59
CA TYR A 39 2.64 -9.28 -14.36
C TYR A 39 3.13 -10.55 -13.68
N CYS A 40 2.21 -11.31 -13.10
CA CYS A 40 2.52 -12.62 -12.55
C CYS A 40 2.40 -13.64 -13.69
N LEU A 41 3.31 -14.60 -13.73
CA LEU A 41 3.13 -15.80 -14.56
C LEU A 41 2.68 -16.97 -13.70
N GLN A 42 3.06 -16.95 -12.42
CA GLN A 42 2.79 -17.99 -11.46
C GLN A 42 2.29 -17.39 -10.14
N HIS A 43 1.49 -18.16 -9.39
CA HIS A 43 0.89 -17.65 -8.15
C HIS A 43 1.94 -17.35 -7.07
N SER A 44 3.10 -17.99 -7.14
CA SER A 44 4.26 -17.73 -6.27
C SER A 44 4.87 -16.35 -6.47
N ASP A 45 4.58 -15.70 -7.62
CA ASP A 45 5.09 -14.36 -7.91
C ASP A 45 4.34 -13.30 -7.07
N CYS A 46 3.17 -13.65 -6.51
CA CYS A 46 2.35 -12.77 -5.69
C CYS A 46 2.70 -12.93 -4.20
N GLN A 47 3.04 -11.82 -3.54
CA GLN A 47 3.45 -11.86 -2.13
C GLN A 47 2.26 -12.04 -1.20
N ALA A 48 2.42 -12.92 -0.20
CA ALA A 48 1.44 -13.23 0.85
C ALA A 48 0.95 -11.99 1.63
N TYR A 49 1.80 -10.99 1.78
CA TYR A 49 1.57 -9.82 2.64
C TYR A 49 0.78 -8.70 1.97
N GLU A 50 0.42 -8.85 0.69
CA GLU A 50 -0.37 -7.86 -0.05
C GLU A 50 -1.88 -7.98 0.18
N CYS A 51 -2.35 -9.06 0.81
CA CYS A 51 -3.77 -9.29 1.07
C CYS A 51 -4.11 -9.28 2.56
N GLU A 52 -5.18 -8.57 2.92
CA GLU A 52 -5.76 -8.65 4.26
C GLU A 52 -6.47 -9.99 4.45
N LEU A 53 -6.33 -10.58 5.64
CA LEU A 53 -7.08 -11.79 6.00
C LEU A 53 -8.59 -11.52 5.93
N PRO A 54 -9.40 -12.43 5.36
CA PRO A 54 -9.10 -13.82 5.01
C PRO A 54 -8.63 -14.06 3.57
N PHE A 55 -8.39 -13.00 2.80
CA PHE A 55 -8.12 -13.10 1.37
C PHE A 55 -6.71 -13.63 1.10
N LYS A 56 -6.59 -14.43 0.04
CA LYS A 56 -5.31 -15.02 -0.39
C LYS A 56 -4.85 -14.34 -1.67
N PRO A 57 -3.56 -14.01 -1.82
CA PRO A 57 -3.06 -13.52 -3.09
C PRO A 57 -3.12 -14.61 -4.15
N ASP A 58 -3.61 -14.21 -5.32
CA ASP A 58 -3.76 -15.06 -6.48
C ASP A 58 -3.38 -14.30 -7.76
N CYS A 59 -2.97 -15.04 -8.79
CA CYS A 59 -2.62 -14.49 -10.10
C CYS A 59 -3.87 -14.49 -10.99
N LEU A 60 -4.50 -13.33 -11.10
CA LEU A 60 -5.78 -13.14 -11.78
C LEU A 60 -5.60 -12.71 -13.23
N MET A 61 -6.40 -13.28 -14.13
CA MET A 61 -6.45 -12.84 -15.51
C MET A 61 -7.27 -11.55 -15.62
N VAL A 62 -6.63 -10.47 -16.08
CA VAL A 62 -7.25 -9.14 -16.22
C VAL A 62 -7.71 -8.90 -17.65
N GLU A 63 -6.94 -9.36 -18.62
CA GLU A 63 -7.23 -9.14 -20.04
C GLU A 63 -6.89 -10.36 -20.87
N TYR A 64 -7.82 -10.74 -21.74
CA TYR A 64 -7.66 -11.84 -22.69
C TYR A 64 -7.82 -11.31 -24.11
N SER A 65 -6.71 -11.24 -24.81
CA SER A 65 -6.66 -11.07 -26.26
C SER A 65 -6.11 -12.37 -26.86
N PRO A 66 -6.57 -12.82 -28.03
CA PRO A 66 -6.03 -14.03 -28.68
C PRO A 66 -4.52 -13.97 -28.94
N GLN A 67 -3.90 -12.80 -28.85
CA GLN A 67 -2.45 -12.60 -29.01
C GLN A 67 -1.73 -12.26 -27.70
N PHE A 68 -2.46 -11.98 -26.61
CA PHE A 68 -1.87 -11.52 -25.35
C PHE A 68 -2.75 -11.88 -24.15
N VAL A 69 -2.15 -12.50 -23.15
CA VAL A 69 -2.79 -12.76 -21.86
C VAL A 69 -2.12 -11.89 -20.80
N ALA A 70 -2.90 -11.02 -20.17
CA ALA A 70 -2.45 -10.17 -19.09
C ALA A 70 -2.88 -10.76 -17.74
N LEU A 71 -1.90 -11.18 -16.94
CA LEU A 71 -2.09 -11.69 -15.60
C LEU A 71 -1.58 -10.67 -14.58
N ARG A 72 -2.28 -10.49 -13.46
CA ARG A 72 -1.88 -9.60 -12.37
C ARG A 72 -2.17 -10.21 -11.01
N CYS A 73 -1.35 -9.89 -10.02
CA CYS A 73 -1.64 -10.25 -8.64
C CYS A 73 -2.90 -9.51 -8.15
N GLY A 74 -3.79 -10.27 -7.53
CA GLY A 74 -4.98 -9.76 -6.85
C GLY A 74 -5.31 -10.62 -5.63
N CYS A 75 -6.26 -10.17 -4.83
CA CYS A 75 -6.71 -10.89 -3.64
C CYS A 75 -8.06 -11.56 -3.92
N VAL A 76 -8.19 -12.84 -3.56
CA VAL A 76 -9.40 -13.65 -3.73
C VAL A 76 -9.86 -14.22 -2.40
#